data_AF-A4J2G1-F1
#
_entry.id   AF-A4J2G1-F1
#
_cell.length_a   1.000
_cell.length_b   1.000
_cell.length_c   1.000
_cell.angle_alpha   90.00
_cell.angle_beta   90.00
_cell.angle_gamma   90.00
#
_symmetry.space_group_name_H-M   'P 1'
#
loop_
_entity.id
_entity.type
_entity.pdbx_description
1 polymer ?
#
loop_
_entity_poly.entity_id
_entity_poly.type
_entity_poly.pdbx_seq_one_letter_code
_entity_poly.pdbx_strand_id
1 'polypeptide(L)'
;MAIVYFGGPLDEIRAIMEAGLQAKHRIRATLLEAMIDARNSVGLNRRFKPAVLVIEQLPDTALLNQNSDFSFPCIKNVKSTIKRIYSVKIDFKAPNLASIAGTLSPYAVLQGKNEKHSFHKGVAR
;
A
#
# COMPACT_ATOMS: atom_id res chain seq x y z
N MET A 1 5.06 11.13 14.81
CA MET A 1 4.71 10.77 13.42
C MET A 1 4.35 9.29 13.41
N ALA A 2 3.21 8.93 12.83
CA ALA A 2 2.79 7.54 12.74
C ALA A 2 2.92 7.04 11.31
N ILE A 3 3.44 5.83 11.12
CA ILE A 3 3.52 5.18 9.81
C ILE A 3 2.38 4.17 9.71
N VAL A 4 1.64 4.24 8.61
CA VAL A 4 0.58 3.29 8.30
C VAL A 4 0.76 2.71 6.90
N TYR A 5 0.15 1.56 6.66
CA TYR A 5 0.35 0.78 5.46
C TYR A 5 -0.99 0.46 4.80
N PHE A 6 -1.05 0.57 3.47
CA PHE A 6 -2.19 0.13 2.68
C PHE A 6 -1.73 -0.95 1.70
N GLY A 7 -2.35 -2.12 1.73
CA GLY A 7 -2.06 -3.24 0.84
C GLY A 7 -3.12 -3.40 -0.22
N GLY A 8 -2.74 -3.43 -1.50
CA GLY A 8 -3.68 -3.60 -2.59
C GLY A 8 -3.01 -3.89 -3.94
N PRO A 9 -3.78 -3.99 -5.03
CA PRO A 9 -3.22 -4.00 -6.38
C PRO A 9 -2.57 -2.64 -6.67
N LEU A 10 -1.52 -2.65 -7.51
CA LEU A 10 -0.80 -1.45 -7.90
C LEU A 10 -1.70 -0.37 -8.51
N ASP A 11 -2.75 -0.77 -9.24
CA ASP A 11 -3.71 0.16 -9.84
C ASP A 11 -4.56 0.89 -8.79
N GLU A 12 -4.94 0.22 -7.70
CA GLU A 12 -5.66 0.85 -6.59
C GLU A 12 -4.75 1.78 -5.79
N ILE A 13 -3.47 1.40 -5.61
CA ILE A 13 -2.48 2.31 -5.03
C ILE A 13 -2.36 3.58 -5.87
N ARG A 14 -2.29 3.46 -7.20
CA ARG A 14 -2.28 4.63 -8.09
C ARG A 14 -3.54 5.47 -7.90
N ALA A 15 -4.73 4.85 -7.87
CA ALA A 15 -5.98 5.56 -7.66
C ALA A 15 -6.00 6.31 -6.32
N ILE A 16 -5.45 5.73 -5.26
CA ILE A 16 -5.30 6.40 -3.95
C ILE A 16 -4.34 7.59 -4.03
N MET A 17 -3.28 7.49 -4.83
CA MET A 17 -2.35 8.61 -5.01
C MET A 17 -2.98 9.78 -5.78
N GLU A 18 -3.86 9.49 -6.74
CA GLU A 18 -4.53 10.50 -7.56
C GLU A 18 -5.77 11.10 -6.86
N ALA A 19 -6.59 10.27 -6.23
CA ALA A 19 -7.89 10.64 -5.68
C ALA A 19 -7.95 10.68 -4.14
N GLY A 20 -6.88 10.25 -3.47
CA GLY A 20 -6.82 10.16 -2.00
C GLY A 20 -7.39 8.86 -1.43
N LEU A 21 -7.20 8.69 -0.11
CA LEU A 21 -7.78 7.58 0.64
C LEU A 21 -9.29 7.76 0.81
N GLN A 22 -10.03 6.67 0.66
CA GLN A 22 -11.48 6.59 0.84
C GLN A 22 -11.81 5.70 2.04
N ALA A 23 -13.03 5.85 2.56
CA ALA A 23 -13.54 5.07 3.69
C ALA A 23 -13.44 3.54 3.51
N LYS A 24 -13.54 3.06 2.28
CA LYS A 24 -13.44 1.62 1.96
C LYS A 24 -12.01 1.05 2.06
N HIS A 25 -10.99 1.90 2.05
CA HIS A 25 -9.60 1.45 2.03
C HIS A 25 -9.15 1.05 3.43
N ARG A 26 -8.71 -0.20 3.58
CA ARG A 26 -8.27 -0.75 4.85
C ARG A 26 -6.80 -0.41 5.12
N ILE A 27 -6.54 0.31 6.20
CA ILE A 27 -5.20 0.71 6.61
C ILE A 27 -4.71 -0.22 7.73
N ARG A 28 -3.43 -0.56 7.71
CA ARG A 28 -2.76 -1.44 8.68
C ARG A 28 -1.68 -0.71 9.45
N ALA A 29 -1.50 -1.14 10.69
CA ALA A 29 -0.42 -0.67 11.56
C ALA A 29 0.92 -1.33 11.20
N THR A 30 0.89 -2.53 10.62
CA THR A 30 2.10 -3.28 10.28
C THR A 30 2.23 -3.54 8.77
N LEU A 31 3.49 -3.59 8.32
CA LEU A 31 3.81 -3.90 6.93
C LEU A 31 3.38 -5.32 6.54
N LEU A 32 3.51 -6.29 7.45
CA LEU A 32 3.16 -7.69 7.20
C LEU A 32 1.66 -7.85 6.91
N GLU A 33 0.80 -7.23 7.72
CA GLU A 33 -0.65 -7.25 7.49
C GLU A 33 -1.02 -6.62 6.14
N ALA A 34 -0.38 -5.50 5.78
CA ALA A 34 -0.60 -4.89 4.47
C ALA A 34 -0.09 -5.77 3.32
N MET A 35 1.02 -6.50 3.49
CA MET A 35 1.48 -7.45 2.48
C MET A 35 0.49 -8.61 2.28
N ILE A 36 -0.13 -9.08 3.37
CA ILE A 36 -1.18 -10.10 3.33
C ILE A 36 -2.42 -9.57 2.59
N ASP A 37 -2.87 -8.35 2.91
CA ASP A 37 -3.98 -7.70 2.22
C ASP A 37 -3.67 -7.51 0.73
N ALA A 38 -2.47 -7.01 0.39
CA ALA A 38 -2.03 -6.84 -0.99
C ALA A 38 -2.07 -8.16 -1.76
N ARG A 39 -1.55 -9.25 -1.17
CA ARG A 39 -1.66 -10.59 -1.76
C ARG A 39 -3.13 -10.99 -1.96
N ASN A 40 -3.95 -10.87 -0.92
CA ASN A 40 -5.34 -11.30 -0.97
C ASN A 40 -6.15 -10.51 -2.02
N SER A 41 -5.82 -9.24 -2.23
CA SER A 41 -6.49 -8.37 -3.21
C SER A 41 -6.28 -8.79 -4.67
N VAL A 42 -5.16 -9.44 -4.99
CA VAL A 42 -4.84 -9.93 -6.35
C VAL A 42 -5.02 -11.45 -6.50
N GLY A 43 -5.22 -12.16 -5.39
CA GLY A 43 -5.29 -13.62 -5.34
C GLY A 43 -4.06 -14.29 -5.95
N LEU A 44 -4.28 -15.38 -6.70
CA LEU A 44 -3.24 -16.10 -7.43
C LEU A 44 -3.06 -15.61 -8.87
N ASN A 45 -3.51 -14.38 -9.18
CA ASN A 45 -3.41 -13.85 -10.53
C ASN A 45 -2.04 -13.21 -10.77
N ARG A 46 -1.24 -13.86 -11.64
CA ARG A 46 0.11 -13.40 -12.03
C ARG A 46 0.14 -12.07 -12.78
N ARG A 47 -0.98 -11.62 -13.34
CA ARG A 47 -1.06 -10.37 -14.12
C ARG A 47 -1.14 -9.14 -13.22
N PHE A 48 -1.77 -9.28 -12.05
CA PHE A 48 -1.88 -8.18 -11.10
C PHE A 48 -0.66 -8.13 -10.20
N LYS A 49 -0.15 -6.92 -9.99
CA LYS A 49 1.03 -6.67 -9.17
C LYS A 49 0.57 -6.19 -7.80
N PRO A 50 0.65 -7.02 -6.75
CA PRO A 50 0.33 -6.58 -5.41
C PRO A 50 1.43 -5.62 -4.93
N ALA A 51 1.03 -4.57 -4.22
CA ALA A 51 1.94 -3.61 -3.65
C ALA A 51 1.43 -3.10 -2.31
N VAL A 52 2.35 -2.52 -1.54
CA VAL A 52 2.04 -1.85 -0.27
C VAL A 52 2.43 -0.39 -0.38
N LEU A 53 1.46 0.49 -0.18
CA LEU A 53 1.66 1.92 -0.04
C LEU A 53 2.01 2.24 1.42
N VAL A 54 3.14 2.91 1.63
CA VAL A 54 3.59 3.38 2.93
C VAL A 54 3.23 4.86 3.06
N ILE A 55 2.44 5.14 4.07
CA ILE A 55 1.87 6.47 4.30
C ILE A 55 2.39 6.97 5.64
N GLU A 56 3.06 8.11 5.60
CA GLU A 56 3.45 8.83 6.80
C GLU A 56 2.34 9.80 7.16
N GLN A 57 1.77 9.60 8.35
CA GLN A 57 0.75 10.46 8.92
C GLN A 57 1.40 11.42 9.91
N LEU A 58 1.17 12.71 9.67
CA LEU A 58 1.33 13.73 10.70
C LEU A 58 0.33 13.43 11.81
N PRO A 59 0.72 13.56 13.09
CA PRO A 59 -0.21 13.40 14.20
C PRO A 59 -1.17 14.60 14.21
N ASP A 60 -2.17 14.60 13.34
CA ASP A 60 -3.37 15.42 13.54
C ASP A 60 -4.23 14.67 14.56
N THR A 61 -3.93 14.92 15.83
CA THR A 61 -4.58 14.33 17.03
C THR A 61 -6.09 14.56 17.10
N ALA A 62 -6.71 15.23 16.13
CA ALA A 62 -8.13 15.56 16.10
C ALA A 62 -9.01 14.58 15.29
N LEU A 63 -8.46 13.75 14.40
CA LEU A 63 -9.26 12.86 13.53
C LEU A 63 -9.28 11.39 13.95
N LEU A 64 -8.51 11.01 14.98
CA LEU A 64 -8.44 9.62 15.47
C LEU A 64 -9.43 9.29 16.60
N ASN A 65 -10.15 10.28 17.15
CA ASN A 65 -10.93 10.11 18.39
C ASN A 65 -12.43 10.45 18.31
N GLN A 66 -13.00 10.71 17.12
CA GLN A 66 -14.44 11.00 17.01
C GLN A 66 -15.11 10.04 16.05
N ASN A 67 -15.35 8.82 16.51
CA ASN A 67 -16.66 8.15 16.49
C ASN A 67 -16.45 6.66 16.83
N SER A 68 -16.78 6.35 18.07
CA SER A 68 -17.06 5.03 18.59
C SER A 68 -18.23 4.37 17.83
N ASP A 69 -18.25 3.03 17.93
CA ASP A 69 -19.37 2.08 17.69
C ASP A 69 -19.40 1.29 16.38
N PHE A 70 -18.53 1.56 15.40
CA PHE A 70 -18.26 0.59 14.34
C PHE A 70 -16.75 0.43 14.13
N SER A 71 -16.29 -0.81 14.22
CA SER A 71 -14.96 -1.25 13.80
C SER A 71 -14.57 -0.61 12.46
N PHE A 72 -13.34 -0.12 12.36
CA PHE A 72 -12.66 0.48 11.19
C PHE A 72 -12.62 2.02 11.17
N PRO A 73 -11.52 2.65 11.68
CA PRO A 73 -11.34 4.10 11.57
C PRO A 73 -11.16 4.53 10.11
N CYS A 74 -12.17 5.21 9.57
CA CYS A 74 -12.10 5.89 8.28
C CYS A 74 -11.40 7.23 8.43
N ILE A 75 -10.25 7.38 7.78
CA ILE A 75 -9.49 8.63 7.79
C ILE A 75 -9.96 9.48 6.59
N LYS A 76 -10.85 10.46 6.84
CA LYS A 76 -11.19 11.50 5.85
C LYS A 76 -10.13 12.61 5.89
N ASN A 77 -9.46 12.85 4.77
CA ASN A 77 -8.60 14.01 4.50
C ASN A 77 -7.45 14.27 5.50
N VAL A 78 -6.56 13.29 5.69
CA VAL A 78 -5.25 13.58 6.29
C VAL A 78 -4.29 14.02 5.18
N LYS A 79 -3.63 15.18 5.37
CA LYS A 79 -2.42 15.59 4.61
C LYS A 79 -1.32 14.57 4.88
N SER A 80 -1.41 13.45 4.17
CA SER A 80 -0.58 12.28 4.36
C SER A 80 0.54 12.30 3.32
N THR A 81 1.76 12.09 3.79
CA THR A 81 2.91 12.07 2.89
C THR A 81 3.13 10.64 2.43
N ILE A 82 3.02 10.40 1.12
CA ILE A 82 3.35 9.10 0.53
C ILE A 82 4.86 8.94 0.58
N LYS A 83 5.35 8.02 1.41
CA LYS A 83 6.78 7.85 1.63
C LYS A 83 7.41 6.90 0.62
N ARG A 84 6.75 5.77 0.38
CA ARG A 84 7.31 4.65 -0.39
C ARG A 84 6.21 3.70 -0.84
N ILE A 85 6.48 2.97 -1.91
CA ILE A 85 5.64 1.86 -2.36
C ILE A 85 6.52 0.62 -2.41
N TYR A 86 6.10 -0.46 -1.77
CA TYR A 86 6.75 -1.76 -1.86
C TYR A 86 6.03 -2.63 -2.89
N SER A 87 6.74 -3.15 -3.87
CA SER A 87 6.22 -4.22 -4.70
C SER A 87 6.26 -5.51 -3.89
N VAL A 88 5.14 -6.24 -3.86
CA VAL A 88 5.05 -7.53 -3.17
C VAL A 88 5.22 -8.64 -4.22
N LYS A 89 6.02 -9.65 -3.88
CA LYS A 89 6.14 -10.90 -4.63
C LYS A 89 5.35 -11.97 -3.91
N ILE A 90 4.47 -12.62 -4.66
CA ILE A 90 3.76 -13.83 -4.24
C ILE A 90 4.54 -15.02 -4.75
N ASP A 91 4.87 -15.97 -3.88
CA ASP A 91 5.32 -17.28 -4.33
C ASP A 91 4.10 -18.12 -4.72
N PHE A 92 3.90 -18.37 -6.01
CA PHE A 92 2.76 -19.16 -6.48
C PHE A 92 2.85 -20.66 -6.14
N LYS A 93 4.03 -21.15 -5.74
CA LYS A 93 4.19 -22.52 -5.22
C LYS A 93 3.88 -22.59 -3.72
N ALA A 94 4.05 -21.48 -3.02
CA ALA A 94 3.75 -21.34 -1.60
C ALA A 94 2.96 -20.04 -1.36
N PRO A 95 1.67 -19.98 -1.76
CA PRO A 95 0.90 -18.74 -1.82
C PRO A 95 0.67 -18.07 -0.46
N ASN A 96 0.93 -18.80 0.63
CA ASN A 96 0.93 -18.24 1.97
C ASN A 96 2.09 -17.27 2.22
N LEU A 97 3.13 -17.29 1.36
CA LEU A 97 4.31 -16.44 1.47
C LEU A 97 4.17 -15.19 0.60
N ALA A 98 4.28 -14.03 1.26
CA ALA A 98 4.45 -12.74 0.62
C ALA A 98 5.82 -12.17 1.02
N SER A 99 6.58 -11.69 0.04
CA SER A 99 7.90 -11.09 0.28
C SER A 99 8.02 -9.75 -0.45
N ILE A 100 8.89 -8.87 0.01
CA ILE A 100 9.16 -7.60 -0.68
C ILE A 100 10.01 -7.90 -1.92
N ALA A 101 9.48 -7.59 -3.10
CA ALA A 101 10.17 -7.76 -4.38
C ALA A 101 11.14 -6.61 -4.67
N GLY A 102 10.82 -5.42 -4.14
CA GLY A 102 11.58 -4.19 -4.36
C GLY A 102 10.74 -2.96 -4.00
N THR A 103 11.34 -1.78 -4.17
CA THR A 103 10.68 -0.50 -3.91
C THR A 103 10.37 0.21 -5.21
N LEU A 104 9.16 0.78 -5.29
CA LEU A 104 8.72 1.64 -6.37
C LEU A 104 8.74 3.09 -5.88
N SER A 105 9.26 3.98 -6.72
CA SER A 105 9.14 5.43 -6.51
C SER A 105 7.69 5.85 -6.75
N PRO A 106 7.08 6.69 -5.87
CA PRO A 106 5.75 7.25 -6.11
C PRO A 106 5.62 7.91 -7.49
N TYR A 107 6.66 8.63 -7.92
CA TYR A 107 6.70 9.26 -9.24
C TYR A 107 6.61 8.23 -10.38
N ALA A 108 7.32 7.10 -10.27
CA ALA A 108 7.27 6.04 -11.27
C ALA A 108 5.89 5.35 -11.34
N VAL A 109 5.20 5.21 -10.21
CA VAL A 109 3.85 4.61 -10.18
C VAL A 109 2.83 5.49 -10.90
N LEU A 110 2.95 6.81 -10.77
CA LEU A 110 2.12 7.79 -11.49
C LEU A 110 2.46 7.84 -12.99
N GLN A 111 3.75 7.81 -13.35
CA GLN A 111 4.21 7.88 -14.75
C GLN A 111 4.00 6.58 -15.55
N GLY A 112 3.84 5.43 -14.88
CA GLY A 112 3.73 4.11 -15.49
C GLY A 112 2.52 3.84 -16.40
N LYS A 113 1.84 4.87 -16.92
CA LYS A 113 0.92 4.75 -18.07
C LYS A 113 1.68 4.45 -19.38
N ASN A 114 3.00 4.69 -19.47
CA ASN A 114 3.72 4.61 -20.75
C ASN A 114 4.97 3.71 -20.84
N GLU A 115 5.60 3.21 -19.76
CA GLU A 115 6.88 2.49 -19.93
C GLU A 115 7.05 1.26 -19.02
N LYS A 116 7.64 0.20 -19.60
CA LYS A 116 7.99 -1.05 -18.93
C LYS A 116 9.10 -0.79 -17.89
N HIS A 117 8.73 -0.54 -16.64
CA HIS A 117 9.73 -0.29 -15.60
C HIS A 117 10.54 -1.54 -15.22
N SER A 118 11.87 -1.37 -15.19
CA SER A 118 12.83 -2.34 -14.65
C SER A 118 12.89 -2.22 -13.12
N PHE A 119 12.74 -3.35 -12.43
CA PHE A 119 12.83 -3.42 -10.98
C PHE A 119 14.29 -3.26 -10.55
N HIS A 120 14.60 -2.26 -9.72
CA HIS A 120 15.89 -2.23 -9.01
C HIS A 120 15.79 -3.17 -7.80
N LYS A 121 16.51 -4.30 -7.86
CA LYS A 121 16.71 -5.18 -6.71
C LYS A 121 17.53 -4.42 -5.68
N GLY A 122 16.91 -4.04 -4.56
CA GLY A 122 17.65 -3.59 -3.40
C GLY A 122 18.52 -4.72 -2.88
N VAL A 123 19.84 -4.57 -2.97
CA VAL A 123 20.79 -5.46 -2.30
C VAL A 123 20.75 -5.10 -0.82
N ALA A 124 20.18 -5.99 0.00
CA ALA A 124 20.41 -5.95 1.43
C ALA A 124 21.88 -6.31 1.67
N ARG A 125 22.63 -5.37 2.25
CA ARG A 125 23.92 -5.64 2.90
C ARG A 125 23.68 -5.75 4.40
#